data_AF-A0A135VZ79-F1
#
_entry.id   AF-A0A135VZ79-F1
#
_cell.length_a   1.000
_cell.length_b   1.000
_cell.length_c   1.000
_cell.angle_alpha   90.00
_cell.angle_beta   90.00
_cell.angle_gamma   90.00
#
_symmetry.space_group_name_H-M   'P 1'
#
loop_
_entity.id
_entity.type
_entity.pdbx_description
1 polymer ?
#
loop_
_entity_poly.entity_id
_entity_poly.type
_entity_poly.pdbx_seq_one_letter_code
_entity_poly.pdbx_strand_id
1 'polypeptide(L)'
;MTDRQKLKISDQSLNEINEFLLKEGNPLIDGLIEVIEKHGGVDEINKKANEARRLESLMAKLEKKGSPYVKDLNWLQNQRNDDAFISIPEYRHRILGDKADSMPFDDSFAVTLEISACQYFPWLIEEAKTAIANQDLMPGRFIRVRSMREQCDDDDVIAFAAAMQIVDSSYVETLDTKGTYPGPDGAPVNVHLGGPETITGYFGGVGMPNDFALKWADEYLQYYTEYGIKQVLNINPGSVLVGYMMHKLGIDMEFKISVYMGNDNPYASLWTLMTAKLFSRDDGTSPLIGYNLSNSVNNETIELSAHTRKAFGFEDVIRIEHHITETYKSIVRQPYDRLDELVELADHVKNISAKHEGAGPEIDSQRDYPSDILDYFRQKSEIIESGDIPKLLRNYLDKHDAVNRTARALTENGFTFIAAKNLHKK
;
A
#
# COMPACT_ATOMS: atom_id res chain seq x y z
N MET A 1 -35.73 25.29 -8.71
CA MET A 1 -35.11 24.21 -7.93
C MET A 1 -34.69 23.12 -8.89
N THR A 2 -33.46 22.61 -8.76
CA THR A 2 -32.98 21.49 -9.56
C THR A 2 -33.58 20.19 -9.03
N ASP A 3 -34.23 19.41 -9.91
CA ASP A 3 -34.81 18.12 -9.53
C ASP A 3 -33.73 17.04 -9.42
N ARG A 4 -33.45 16.60 -8.17
CA ARG A 4 -32.44 15.59 -7.86
C ARG A 4 -32.81 14.19 -8.39
N GLN A 5 -34.09 13.91 -8.66
CA GLN A 5 -34.50 12.59 -9.17
C GLN A 5 -33.90 12.29 -10.55
N LYS A 6 -33.51 13.32 -11.31
CA LYS A 6 -32.81 13.17 -12.59
C LYS A 6 -31.42 12.53 -12.48
N LEU A 7 -30.84 12.40 -11.28
CA LEU A 7 -29.56 11.73 -11.04
C LEU A 7 -29.71 10.21 -10.86
N LYS A 8 -30.93 9.67 -10.73
CA LYS A 8 -31.15 8.23 -10.57
C LYS A 8 -30.62 7.49 -11.81
N ILE A 9 -29.68 6.57 -11.62
CA ILE A 9 -29.28 5.61 -12.64
C ILE A 9 -30.44 4.64 -12.84
N SER A 10 -30.90 4.48 -14.08
CA SER A 10 -32.06 3.64 -14.38
C SER A 10 -31.73 2.15 -14.28
N ASP A 11 -32.72 1.35 -13.89
CA ASP A 11 -32.57 -0.12 -13.85
C ASP A 11 -32.25 -0.67 -15.25
N GLN A 12 -32.79 -0.04 -16.30
CA GLN A 12 -32.47 -0.36 -17.69
C GLN A 12 -30.97 -0.18 -18.00
N SER A 13 -30.37 0.95 -17.62
CA SER A 13 -28.95 1.20 -17.85
C SER A 13 -28.06 0.22 -17.09
N LEU A 14 -28.45 -0.18 -15.88
CA LEU A 14 -27.74 -1.22 -15.13
C LEU A 14 -27.87 -2.60 -15.78
N ASN A 15 -29.05 -2.93 -16.30
CA ASN A 15 -29.27 -4.17 -17.04
C ASN A 15 -28.44 -4.21 -18.33
N GLU A 16 -28.38 -3.13 -19.09
CA GLU A 16 -27.56 -3.04 -20.32
C GLU A 16 -26.07 -3.25 -20.03
N ILE A 17 -25.56 -2.72 -18.90
CA ILE A 17 -24.18 -2.98 -18.46
C ILE A 17 -23.98 -4.46 -18.14
N ASN A 18 -24.90 -5.08 -17.39
CA ASN A 18 -24.81 -6.49 -17.05
C ASN A 18 -24.89 -7.39 -18.29
N GLU A 19 -25.81 -7.11 -19.20
CA GLU A 19 -25.94 -7.82 -20.48
C GLU A 19 -24.66 -7.72 -21.31
N PHE A 20 -24.00 -6.55 -21.34
CA PHE A 20 -22.72 -6.41 -22.00
C PHE A 20 -21.62 -7.26 -21.35
N LEU A 21 -21.49 -7.20 -20.02
CA LEU A 21 -20.47 -7.97 -19.28
C LEU A 21 -20.66 -9.49 -19.41
N LEU A 22 -21.90 -9.96 -19.53
CA LEU A 22 -22.23 -11.39 -19.62
C LEU A 22 -22.35 -11.90 -21.06
N LYS A 23 -22.20 -11.03 -22.06
CA LYS A 23 -22.35 -11.39 -23.47
C LYS A 23 -21.26 -12.38 -23.90
N GLU A 24 -21.67 -13.52 -24.46
CA GLU A 24 -20.74 -14.46 -25.11
C GLU A 24 -19.95 -13.77 -26.24
N GLY A 25 -18.65 -14.04 -26.32
CA GLY A 25 -17.77 -13.42 -27.31
C GLY A 25 -17.43 -11.97 -26.99
N ASN A 26 -17.53 -11.54 -25.73
CA ASN A 26 -17.08 -10.22 -25.30
C ASN A 26 -15.55 -10.26 -25.08
N PRO A 27 -14.73 -9.68 -25.98
CA PRO A 27 -13.27 -9.83 -25.91
C PRO A 27 -12.65 -9.21 -24.65
N LEU A 28 -13.31 -8.24 -24.00
CA LEU A 28 -12.80 -7.65 -22.76
C LEU A 28 -12.96 -8.57 -21.55
N ILE A 29 -13.96 -9.45 -21.58
CA ILE A 29 -14.28 -10.38 -20.50
C ILE A 29 -13.64 -11.73 -20.77
N ASP A 30 -13.78 -12.23 -22.00
CA ASP A 30 -13.19 -13.49 -22.44
C ASP A 30 -11.66 -13.48 -22.23
N GLY A 31 -10.98 -12.39 -22.59
CA GLY A 31 -9.53 -12.26 -22.37
C GLY A 31 -9.13 -12.29 -20.88
N LEU A 32 -9.96 -11.79 -19.97
CA LEU A 32 -9.71 -11.92 -18.54
C LEU A 32 -9.95 -13.36 -18.05
N ILE A 33 -11.03 -14.00 -18.51
CA ILE A 33 -11.34 -15.38 -18.17
C ILE A 33 -10.21 -16.31 -18.65
N GLU A 34 -9.70 -16.13 -19.87
CA GLU A 34 -8.57 -16.89 -20.40
C GLU A 34 -7.33 -16.79 -19.50
N VAL A 35 -7.03 -15.60 -18.97
CA VAL A 35 -5.93 -15.40 -18.02
C VAL A 35 -6.21 -16.15 -16.71
N ILE A 36 -7.43 -16.10 -16.17
CA ILE A 36 -7.79 -16.82 -14.94
C ILE A 36 -7.68 -18.34 -15.13
N GLU A 37 -8.19 -18.87 -16.25
CA GLU A 37 -8.15 -20.29 -16.58
C GLU A 37 -6.71 -20.80 -16.81
N LYS A 38 -5.83 -19.97 -17.38
CA LYS A 38 -4.39 -20.27 -17.49
C LYS A 38 -3.74 -20.57 -16.13
N HIS A 39 -4.22 -19.96 -15.05
CA HIS A 39 -3.72 -20.18 -13.68
C HIS A 39 -4.46 -21.30 -12.92
N GLY A 40 -5.47 -21.92 -13.55
CA GLY A 40 -6.21 -23.08 -13.04
C GLY A 40 -7.62 -22.77 -12.53
N GLY A 41 -8.14 -21.57 -12.78
CA GLY A 41 -9.46 -21.15 -12.31
C GLY A 41 -9.45 -20.63 -10.86
N VAL A 42 -10.57 -20.03 -10.46
CA VAL A 42 -10.69 -19.26 -9.19
C VAL A 42 -10.34 -20.09 -7.95
N ASP A 43 -10.90 -21.30 -7.82
CA ASP A 43 -10.71 -22.13 -6.62
C ASP A 43 -9.24 -22.56 -6.45
N GLU A 44 -8.59 -22.96 -7.54
CA GLU A 44 -7.19 -23.39 -7.51
C GLU A 44 -6.24 -22.21 -7.26
N ILE A 45 -6.55 -21.03 -7.82
CA ILE A 45 -5.81 -19.79 -7.55
C ILE A 45 -5.82 -19.47 -6.05
N ASN A 46 -7.00 -19.40 -5.44
CA ASN A 46 -7.13 -19.06 -4.02
C ASN A 46 -6.48 -20.12 -3.12
N LYS A 47 -6.64 -21.41 -3.47
CA LYS A 47 -5.99 -22.51 -2.74
C LYS A 47 -4.47 -22.38 -2.75
N LYS A 48 -3.86 -22.22 -3.93
CA LYS A 48 -2.40 -22.04 -4.09
C LYS A 48 -1.90 -20.83 -3.31
N ALA A 49 -2.59 -19.70 -3.43
CA ALA A 49 -2.21 -18.48 -2.74
C ALA A 49 -2.25 -18.64 -1.20
N ASN A 50 -3.30 -19.27 -0.67
CA ASN A 50 -3.43 -19.54 0.76
C ASN A 50 -2.35 -20.49 1.28
N GLU A 51 -1.95 -21.49 0.49
CA GLU A 51 -0.85 -22.39 0.83
C GLU A 51 0.52 -21.69 0.77
N ALA A 52 0.74 -20.87 -0.27
CA ALA A 52 1.99 -20.15 -0.48
C ALA A 52 2.26 -19.08 0.58
N ARG A 53 1.22 -18.43 1.11
CA ARG A 53 1.34 -17.35 2.11
C ARG A 53 1.71 -17.83 3.52
N ARG A 54 1.52 -19.12 3.83
CA ARG A 54 1.79 -19.63 5.18
C ARG A 54 3.24 -19.41 5.55
N LEU A 55 3.49 -18.95 6.78
CA LEU A 55 4.85 -18.69 7.26
C LEU A 55 5.74 -19.92 7.12
N GLU A 56 5.22 -21.11 7.39
CA GLU A 56 5.93 -22.38 7.25
C GLU A 56 6.34 -22.64 5.79
N SER A 57 5.45 -22.36 4.83
CA SER A 57 5.72 -22.51 3.39
C SER A 57 6.82 -21.54 2.94
N LEU A 58 6.74 -20.27 3.37
CA LEU A 58 7.70 -19.22 3.03
C LEU A 58 9.09 -19.53 3.62
N MET A 59 9.15 -19.90 4.90
CA MET A 59 10.39 -20.29 5.58
C MET A 59 11.01 -21.53 4.92
N ALA A 60 10.24 -22.58 4.63
CA ALA A 60 10.74 -23.76 3.95
C ALA A 60 11.28 -23.46 2.54
N LYS A 61 10.65 -22.53 1.80
CA LYS A 61 11.13 -22.08 0.48
C LYS A 61 12.49 -21.38 0.61
N LEU A 62 12.67 -20.49 1.59
CA LEU A 62 13.93 -19.79 1.85
C LEU A 62 15.04 -20.75 2.29
N GLU A 63 14.75 -21.68 3.20
CA GLU A 63 15.70 -22.69 3.67
C GLU A 63 16.18 -23.59 2.53
N LYS A 64 15.26 -24.07 1.69
CA LYS A 64 15.59 -24.88 0.51
C LYS A 64 16.48 -24.14 -0.47
N LYS A 65 16.29 -22.82 -0.61
CA LYS A 65 17.13 -21.95 -1.44
C LYS A 65 18.49 -21.61 -0.80
N GLY A 66 18.68 -21.92 0.49
CA GLY A 66 19.86 -21.50 1.23
C GLY A 66 19.93 -19.97 1.39
N SER A 67 18.78 -19.30 1.43
CA SER A 67 18.71 -17.85 1.50
C SER A 67 19.35 -17.33 2.80
N PRO A 68 20.19 -16.27 2.75
CA PRO A 68 20.81 -15.70 3.94
C PRO A 68 19.79 -15.10 4.92
N TYR A 69 18.59 -14.76 4.43
CA TYR A 69 17.55 -14.08 5.21
C TYR A 69 16.87 -14.96 6.27
N VAL A 70 17.03 -16.29 6.20
CA VAL A 70 16.50 -17.21 7.23
C VAL A 70 17.01 -16.84 8.62
N LYS A 71 18.29 -16.43 8.72
CA LYS A 71 18.89 -16.03 9.99
C LYS A 71 18.22 -14.79 10.58
N ASP A 72 17.97 -13.79 9.75
CA ASP A 72 17.37 -12.53 10.19
C ASP A 72 15.88 -12.69 10.54
N LEU A 73 15.15 -13.55 9.81
CA LEU A 73 13.77 -13.91 10.15
C LEU A 73 13.68 -14.66 11.48
N ASN A 74 14.61 -15.59 11.74
CA ASN A 74 14.69 -16.26 13.04
C ASN A 74 15.06 -15.30 14.16
N TRP A 75 15.98 -14.36 13.91
CA TRP A 75 16.29 -13.29 14.85
C TRP A 75 15.05 -12.44 15.18
N LEU A 76 14.30 -12.01 14.16
CA LEU A 76 13.09 -11.20 14.33
C LEU A 76 12.01 -11.96 15.12
N GLN A 77 11.82 -13.25 14.84
CA GLN A 77 10.90 -14.11 15.62
C GLN A 77 11.33 -14.20 17.09
N ASN A 78 12.63 -14.36 17.36
CA ASN A 78 13.13 -14.39 18.72
C ASN A 78 12.90 -13.05 19.43
N GLN A 79 13.22 -11.92 18.80
CA GLN A 79 12.97 -10.59 19.40
C GLN A 79 11.49 -10.38 19.73
N ARG A 80 10.59 -10.82 18.84
CA ARG A 80 9.15 -10.81 19.10
C ARG A 80 8.77 -11.69 20.29
N ASN A 81 9.25 -12.93 20.32
CA ASN A 81 8.89 -13.91 21.35
C ASN A 81 9.48 -13.55 22.74
N ASP A 82 10.60 -12.83 22.75
CA ASP A 82 11.28 -12.35 23.95
C ASP A 82 10.75 -10.99 24.44
N ASP A 83 9.67 -10.47 23.82
CA ASP A 83 9.07 -9.16 24.16
C ASP A 83 10.07 -8.00 24.11
N ALA A 84 10.99 -8.01 23.14
CA ALA A 84 12.05 -7.00 23.03
C ALA A 84 11.55 -5.61 22.58
N PHE A 85 10.35 -5.55 21.98
CA PHE A 85 9.73 -4.32 21.52
C PHE A 85 8.88 -3.69 22.62
N ILE A 86 8.84 -2.35 22.69
CA ILE A 86 8.02 -1.63 23.66
C ILE A 86 6.54 -2.01 23.51
N SER A 87 5.85 -2.24 24.63
CA SER A 87 4.40 -2.43 24.62
C SER A 87 3.65 -1.11 24.40
N ILE A 88 2.41 -1.15 23.91
CA ILE A 88 1.59 0.06 23.71
C ILE A 88 1.34 0.80 25.05
N PRO A 89 1.02 0.13 26.17
CA PRO A 89 0.90 0.79 27.47
C PRO A 89 2.18 1.48 27.92
N GLU A 90 3.35 0.83 27.80
CA GLU A 90 4.64 1.42 28.17
C GLU A 90 5.00 2.59 27.26
N TYR A 91 4.71 2.49 25.97
CA TYR A 91 4.89 3.59 25.03
C TYR A 91 4.05 4.80 25.44
N ARG A 92 2.76 4.60 25.72
CA ARG A 92 1.87 5.68 26.18
C ARG A 92 2.37 6.30 27.49
N HIS A 93 2.79 5.48 28.46
CA HIS A 93 3.34 5.96 29.73
C HIS A 93 4.65 6.74 29.53
N ARG A 94 5.52 6.32 28.61
CA ARG A 94 6.75 7.06 28.26
C ARG A 94 6.44 8.45 27.69
N ILE A 95 5.34 8.61 26.95
CA ILE A 95 4.94 9.90 26.35
C ILE A 95 4.20 10.78 27.36
N LEU A 96 3.24 10.23 28.09
CA LEU A 96 2.28 10.98 28.91
C LEU A 96 2.57 10.96 30.42
N GLY A 97 3.46 10.08 30.88
CA GLY A 97 3.61 9.74 32.29
C GLY A 97 2.32 9.17 32.89
N ASP A 98 2.05 9.47 34.16
CA ASP A 98 0.87 9.02 34.91
C ASP A 98 -0.47 9.38 34.25
N LYS A 99 -0.50 10.36 33.33
CA LYS A 99 -1.73 10.69 32.59
C LYS A 99 -2.20 9.52 31.71
N ALA A 100 -1.29 8.65 31.25
CA ALA A 100 -1.62 7.49 30.42
C ALA A 100 -2.64 6.56 31.11
N ASP A 101 -2.61 6.46 32.44
CA ASP A 101 -3.42 5.50 33.20
C ASP A 101 -4.89 5.92 33.32
N SER A 102 -5.20 7.19 33.03
CA SER A 102 -6.55 7.76 33.16
C SER A 102 -7.10 8.32 31.84
N MET A 103 -6.26 8.46 30.81
CA MET A 103 -6.65 8.96 29.50
C MET A 103 -7.38 7.86 28.71
N PRO A 104 -8.61 8.12 28.22
CA PRO A 104 -9.29 7.17 27.34
C PRO A 104 -8.66 7.16 25.96
N PHE A 105 -8.56 5.98 25.35
CA PHE A 105 -8.12 5.78 23.97
C PHE A 105 -9.18 4.96 23.21
N ASP A 106 -9.83 5.54 22.20
CA ASP A 106 -10.88 4.86 21.42
C ASP A 106 -10.29 4.14 20.20
N ASP A 107 -10.10 2.83 20.34
CA ASP A 107 -9.57 1.95 19.28
C ASP A 107 -10.45 1.90 18.01
N SER A 108 -11.68 2.42 18.03
CA SER A 108 -12.53 2.47 16.83
C SER A 108 -12.10 3.53 15.81
N PHE A 109 -11.22 4.47 16.19
CA PHE A 109 -10.61 5.47 15.32
C PHE A 109 -9.09 5.30 15.18
N ALA A 110 -8.57 4.11 15.48
CA ALA A 110 -7.13 3.84 15.39
C ALA A 110 -6.56 4.19 14.00
N VAL A 111 -5.58 5.08 13.98
CA VAL A 111 -4.86 5.47 12.76
C VAL A 111 -3.79 4.43 12.43
N THR A 112 -3.82 3.87 11.22
CA THR A 112 -2.75 2.96 10.78
C THR A 112 -1.45 3.71 10.58
N LEU A 113 -0.38 3.28 11.24
CA LEU A 113 0.98 3.77 10.99
C LEU A 113 1.53 3.09 9.73
N GLU A 114 1.88 3.88 8.71
CA GLU A 114 2.30 3.37 7.41
C GLU A 114 3.62 4.02 6.94
N ILE A 115 4.57 3.16 6.54
CA ILE A 115 5.78 3.57 5.80
C ILE A 115 5.64 3.13 4.35
N SER A 116 6.04 4.02 3.45
CA SER A 116 6.16 3.69 2.05
C SER A 116 7.61 3.53 1.58
N ALA A 117 7.77 2.71 0.56
CA ALA A 117 9.03 2.27 -0.03
C ALA A 117 10.01 1.61 0.95
N CYS A 118 9.56 0.55 1.65
CA CYS A 118 10.46 -0.42 2.27
C CYS A 118 11.00 -1.40 1.21
N GLN A 119 12.02 -0.98 0.48
CA GLN A 119 12.43 -1.67 -0.76
C GLN A 119 13.18 -2.98 -0.54
N TYR A 120 13.91 -3.10 0.57
CA TYR A 120 14.80 -4.23 0.84
C TYR A 120 14.51 -4.83 2.21
N PHE A 121 14.36 -6.15 2.29
CA PHE A 121 14.14 -6.87 3.54
C PHE A 121 15.20 -6.53 4.62
N PRO A 122 16.51 -6.41 4.31
CA PRO A 122 17.48 -5.97 5.31
C PRO A 122 17.18 -4.62 5.96
N TRP A 123 16.49 -3.71 5.27
CA TRP A 123 16.12 -2.41 5.86
C TRP A 123 15.05 -2.56 6.95
N LEU A 124 14.11 -3.48 6.78
CA LEU A 124 13.13 -3.82 7.83
C LEU A 124 13.84 -4.34 9.10
N ILE A 125 14.92 -5.09 8.94
CA ILE A 125 15.72 -5.59 10.06
C ILE A 125 16.47 -4.45 10.77
N GLU A 126 17.04 -3.51 10.03
CA GLU A 126 17.67 -2.32 10.61
C GLU A 126 16.64 -1.41 11.31
N GLU A 127 15.43 -1.29 10.76
CA GLU A 127 14.32 -0.62 11.44
C GLU A 127 13.93 -1.32 12.73
N ALA A 128 13.78 -2.65 12.73
CA ALA A 128 13.45 -3.41 13.93
C ALA A 128 14.51 -3.25 15.02
N LYS A 129 15.80 -3.26 14.66
CA LYS A 129 16.90 -2.97 15.60
C LYS A 129 16.80 -1.55 16.17
N THR A 130 16.51 -0.57 15.31
CA THR A 130 16.32 0.83 15.71
C THR A 130 15.14 0.95 16.67
N ALA A 131 14.02 0.31 16.36
CA ALA A 131 12.82 0.32 17.18
C ALA A 131 13.05 -0.26 18.58
N ILE A 132 13.76 -1.40 18.67
CA ILE A 132 14.14 -1.99 19.96
C ILE A 132 15.06 -1.04 20.75
N ALA A 133 16.10 -0.51 20.10
CA ALA A 133 17.10 0.34 20.74
C ALA A 133 16.50 1.65 21.27
N ASN A 134 15.61 2.26 20.50
CA ASN A 134 14.99 3.54 20.83
C ASN A 134 13.68 3.41 21.59
N GLN A 135 13.18 2.18 21.75
CA GLN A 135 11.84 1.89 22.27
C GLN A 135 10.73 2.57 21.44
N ASP A 136 10.89 2.52 20.12
CA ASP A 136 9.98 3.08 19.12
C ASP A 136 9.01 2.00 18.60
N LEU A 137 7.97 2.45 17.90
CA LEU A 137 6.94 1.59 17.30
C LEU A 137 7.30 1.27 15.85
N MET A 138 7.17 -0.01 15.49
CA MET A 138 7.18 -0.49 14.10
C MET A 138 5.79 -0.28 13.48
N PRO A 139 5.71 0.15 12.20
CA PRO A 139 4.43 0.47 11.56
C PRO A 139 3.58 -0.78 11.29
N GLY A 140 2.26 -0.60 11.31
CA GLY A 140 1.28 -1.65 10.98
C GLY A 140 1.12 -1.91 9.48
N ARG A 141 1.75 -1.09 8.64
CA ARG A 141 1.63 -1.17 7.18
C ARG A 141 2.88 -0.72 6.44
N PHE A 142 3.23 -1.45 5.38
CA PHE A 142 4.37 -1.18 4.52
C PHE A 142 3.99 -1.16 3.05
N ILE A 143 4.53 -0.22 2.28
CA ILE A 143 4.41 -0.21 0.82
C ILE A 143 5.77 -0.50 0.20
N ARG A 144 5.78 -1.33 -0.84
CA ARG A 144 6.98 -1.73 -1.59
C ARG A 144 6.78 -1.41 -3.05
N VAL A 145 7.75 -0.70 -3.63
CA VAL A 145 7.67 -0.16 -4.99
C VAL A 145 8.84 -0.61 -5.87
N ARG A 146 9.73 -1.44 -5.33
CA ARG A 146 10.85 -2.09 -6.02
C ARG A 146 10.33 -3.13 -7.01
N SER A 147 11.05 -3.35 -8.11
CA SER A 147 10.70 -4.34 -9.12
C SER A 147 10.49 -5.73 -8.53
N MET A 148 9.34 -6.36 -8.82
CA MET A 148 9.02 -7.70 -8.33
C MET A 148 10.04 -8.72 -8.82
N ARG A 149 10.47 -8.61 -10.08
CA ARG A 149 11.52 -9.46 -10.64
C ARG A 149 12.81 -9.38 -9.84
N GLU A 150 13.32 -8.18 -9.56
CA GLU A 150 14.54 -8.01 -8.77
C GLU A 150 14.40 -8.58 -7.36
N GLN A 151 13.22 -8.45 -6.75
CA GLN A 151 12.93 -9.02 -5.42
C GLN A 151 12.84 -10.56 -5.44
N CYS A 152 12.43 -11.15 -6.55
CA CYS A 152 12.40 -12.61 -6.72
C CYS A 152 13.82 -13.17 -6.91
N ASP A 153 14.67 -12.45 -7.65
CA ASP A 153 16.04 -12.85 -7.96
C ASP A 153 16.93 -12.93 -6.70
N ASP A 154 16.61 -12.16 -5.66
CA ASP A 154 17.36 -12.13 -4.39
C ASP A 154 16.59 -12.62 -3.17
N ASP A 155 15.49 -13.37 -3.38
CA ASP A 155 14.61 -13.95 -2.35
C ASP A 155 13.91 -12.93 -1.41
N ASP A 156 14.07 -11.64 -1.68
CA ASP A 156 13.57 -10.56 -0.82
C ASP A 156 12.04 -10.59 -0.74
N VAL A 157 11.34 -10.88 -1.84
CA VAL A 157 9.87 -11.01 -1.85
C VAL A 157 9.36 -12.06 -0.85
N ILE A 158 10.07 -13.19 -0.73
CA ILE A 158 9.70 -14.30 0.17
C ILE A 158 10.02 -13.92 1.62
N ALA A 159 11.20 -13.35 1.84
CA ALA A 159 11.64 -12.93 3.18
C ALA A 159 10.76 -11.83 3.74
N PHE A 160 10.39 -10.83 2.92
CA PHE A 160 9.49 -9.77 3.33
C PHE A 160 8.10 -10.32 3.65
N ALA A 161 7.53 -11.17 2.79
CA ALA A 161 6.24 -11.81 3.06
C ALA A 161 6.24 -12.58 4.39
N ALA A 162 7.31 -13.33 4.67
CA ALA A 162 7.47 -14.05 5.94
C ALA A 162 7.57 -13.09 7.13
N ALA A 163 8.34 -12.01 7.01
CA ALA A 163 8.47 -10.99 8.04
C ALA A 163 7.11 -10.35 8.40
N MET A 164 6.28 -10.07 7.38
CA MET A 164 4.94 -9.51 7.59
C MET A 164 4.02 -10.47 8.34
N GLN A 165 4.14 -11.79 8.14
CA GLN A 165 3.45 -12.79 8.96
C GLN A 165 3.97 -12.80 10.41
N ILE A 166 5.28 -12.61 10.61
CA ILE A 166 5.90 -12.60 11.94
C ILE A 166 5.40 -11.40 12.76
N VAL A 167 5.40 -10.21 12.17
CA VAL A 167 5.11 -8.95 12.88
C VAL A 167 3.61 -8.56 12.88
N ASP A 168 2.79 -9.24 12.08
CA ASP A 168 1.37 -8.91 11.82
C ASP A 168 1.18 -7.46 11.34
N SER A 169 1.91 -7.13 10.27
CA SER A 169 1.72 -5.90 9.50
C SER A 169 1.21 -6.22 8.10
N SER A 170 0.39 -5.33 7.56
CA SER A 170 -0.05 -5.43 6.16
C SER A 170 1.04 -4.89 5.23
N TYR A 171 1.08 -5.39 4.00
CA TYR A 171 2.01 -4.87 3.00
C TYR A 171 1.42 -4.91 1.61
N VAL A 172 1.93 -4.04 0.75
CA VAL A 172 1.56 -3.94 -0.65
C VAL A 172 2.81 -4.02 -1.52
N GLU A 173 2.76 -4.85 -2.54
CA GLU A 173 3.77 -4.90 -3.59
C GLU A 173 3.38 -4.07 -4.81
N THR A 174 4.35 -3.71 -5.64
CA THR A 174 4.09 -3.01 -6.91
C THR A 174 4.56 -3.87 -8.07
N LEU A 175 3.61 -4.27 -8.92
CA LEU A 175 3.89 -5.10 -10.10
C LEU A 175 4.74 -4.35 -11.13
N ASP A 176 5.56 -5.08 -11.90
CA ASP A 176 6.46 -4.54 -12.92
C ASP A 176 5.69 -4.03 -14.15
N THR A 177 4.47 -4.51 -14.37
CA THR A 177 3.51 -3.99 -15.36
C THR A 177 3.00 -2.57 -15.04
N LYS A 178 3.54 -1.89 -14.02
CA LYS A 178 3.34 -0.45 -13.76
C LYS A 178 3.99 0.49 -14.79
N GLY A 179 4.38 -0.02 -15.96
CA GLY A 179 4.97 0.77 -17.04
C GLY A 179 6.50 0.76 -17.08
N THR A 180 7.16 0.33 -16.00
CA THR A 180 8.63 0.20 -15.90
C THR A 180 9.18 -1.05 -16.58
N TYR A 181 8.29 -1.93 -17.05
CA TYR A 181 8.67 -3.12 -17.83
C TYR A 181 9.51 -2.71 -19.05
N PRO A 182 10.59 -3.43 -19.40
CA PRO A 182 11.39 -3.11 -20.57
C PRO A 182 10.63 -3.43 -21.87
N GLY A 183 10.56 -2.44 -22.75
CA GLY A 183 10.02 -2.52 -24.08
C GLY A 183 11.01 -3.13 -25.08
N PRO A 184 10.61 -3.25 -26.36
CA PRO A 184 11.43 -3.86 -27.40
C PRO A 184 12.80 -3.20 -27.63
N ASP A 185 12.92 -1.91 -27.29
CA ASP A 185 14.14 -1.10 -27.37
C ASP A 185 14.91 -1.03 -26.04
N GLY A 186 14.44 -1.73 -25.00
CA GLY A 186 14.99 -1.69 -23.65
C GLY A 186 14.54 -0.50 -22.80
N ALA A 187 13.82 0.48 -23.36
CA ALA A 187 13.22 1.57 -22.59
C ALA A 187 11.95 1.10 -21.87
N PRO A 188 11.45 1.79 -20.83
CA PRO A 188 10.16 1.47 -20.23
C PRO A 188 9.03 1.45 -21.26
N VAL A 189 8.12 0.47 -21.14
CA VAL A 189 6.96 0.32 -22.03
C VAL A 189 5.94 1.45 -21.92
N ASN A 190 5.89 2.14 -20.78
CA ASN A 190 5.14 3.37 -20.70
C ASN A 190 5.92 4.46 -21.43
N VAL A 191 5.33 4.99 -22.50
CA VAL A 191 5.95 5.96 -23.41
C VAL A 191 6.34 7.30 -22.74
N HIS A 192 5.89 7.53 -21.51
CA HIS A 192 6.23 8.72 -20.72
C HIS A 192 7.28 8.45 -19.62
N LEU A 193 7.71 7.20 -19.43
CA LEU A 193 8.78 6.86 -18.49
C LEU A 193 10.15 6.91 -19.20
N GLY A 194 10.74 8.10 -19.28
CA GLY A 194 12.06 8.35 -19.88
C GLY A 194 12.94 9.33 -19.09
N GLY A 195 12.59 9.63 -17.83
CA GLY A 195 13.30 10.57 -16.96
C GLY A 195 12.63 11.96 -16.86
N PRO A 196 13.28 12.93 -16.20
CA PRO A 196 12.72 14.25 -15.92
C PRO A 196 12.20 14.99 -17.17
N GLU A 197 12.85 14.79 -18.33
CA GLU A 197 12.45 15.41 -19.59
C GLU A 197 11.09 14.91 -20.12
N THR A 198 10.62 13.77 -19.60
CA THR A 198 9.36 13.12 -19.98
C THR A 198 8.33 13.10 -18.85
N ILE A 199 8.67 13.64 -17.66
CA ILE A 199 7.86 13.54 -16.44
C ILE A 199 6.48 14.20 -16.56
N THR A 200 6.34 15.20 -17.45
CA THR A 200 5.05 15.83 -17.75
C THR A 200 4.02 14.84 -18.29
N GLY A 201 4.47 13.79 -18.98
CA GLY A 201 3.61 12.72 -19.49
C GLY A 201 3.25 11.67 -18.44
N TYR A 202 3.89 11.64 -17.27
CA TYR A 202 3.63 10.61 -16.26
C TYR A 202 2.39 10.93 -15.38
N PHE A 203 1.96 12.19 -15.34
CA PHE A 203 0.80 12.62 -14.55
C PHE A 203 -0.50 11.94 -15.03
N GLY A 204 -1.23 11.34 -14.09
CA GLY A 204 -2.51 10.67 -14.37
C GLY A 204 -2.39 9.23 -14.89
N GLY A 205 -1.21 8.61 -14.85
CA GLY A 205 -1.03 7.20 -15.20
C GLY A 205 -1.21 6.89 -16.69
N VAL A 206 -1.08 7.91 -17.55
CA VAL A 206 -1.19 7.78 -19.00
C VAL A 206 0.06 7.12 -19.60
N GLY A 207 -0.06 6.59 -20.82
CA GLY A 207 1.07 6.03 -21.59
C GLY A 207 1.25 4.51 -21.52
N MET A 208 0.41 3.79 -20.77
CA MET A 208 0.43 2.33 -20.77
C MET A 208 -0.02 1.73 -22.10
N PRO A 209 0.63 0.65 -22.60
CA PRO A 209 0.14 -0.06 -23.77
C PRO A 209 -1.18 -0.80 -23.51
N ASN A 210 -1.97 -1.00 -24.58
CA ASN A 210 -3.35 -1.50 -24.48
C ASN A 210 -3.48 -2.88 -23.81
N ASP A 211 -2.51 -3.76 -23.99
CA ASP A 211 -2.51 -5.14 -23.48
C ASP A 211 -2.09 -5.26 -22.00
N PHE A 212 -1.64 -4.15 -21.38
CA PHE A 212 -1.09 -4.19 -20.03
C PHE A 212 -2.10 -4.46 -18.93
N ALA A 213 -3.40 -4.21 -19.15
CA ALA A 213 -4.41 -4.54 -18.15
C ALA A 213 -4.50 -6.06 -17.90
N LEU A 214 -4.42 -6.87 -18.97
CA LEU A 214 -4.43 -8.33 -18.86
C LEU A 214 -3.06 -8.89 -18.46
N LYS A 215 -1.96 -8.27 -18.90
CA LYS A 215 -0.61 -8.63 -18.40
C LYS A 215 -0.47 -8.37 -16.90
N TRP A 216 -1.07 -7.29 -16.40
CA TRP A 216 -1.12 -6.99 -14.97
C TRP A 216 -1.87 -8.07 -14.19
N ALA A 217 -3.00 -8.57 -14.71
CA ALA A 217 -3.72 -9.69 -14.11
C ALA A 217 -2.89 -10.99 -14.12
N ASP A 218 -2.24 -11.29 -15.24
CA ASP A 218 -1.40 -12.48 -15.38
C ASP A 218 -0.19 -12.44 -14.42
N GLU A 219 0.49 -11.29 -14.36
CA GLU A 219 1.61 -11.05 -13.43
C GLU A 219 1.14 -11.15 -11.97
N TYR A 220 0.00 -10.53 -11.64
CA TYR A 220 -0.59 -10.62 -10.29
C TYR A 220 -0.83 -12.07 -9.90
N LEU A 221 -1.52 -12.83 -10.75
CA LEU A 221 -1.88 -14.22 -10.46
C LEU A 221 -0.66 -15.11 -10.29
N GLN A 222 0.41 -14.86 -11.05
CA GLN A 222 1.69 -15.54 -10.85
C GLN A 222 2.22 -15.30 -9.43
N TYR A 223 2.36 -14.06 -8.99
CA TYR A 223 2.91 -13.76 -7.66
C TYR A 223 1.97 -14.12 -6.51
N TYR A 224 0.66 -13.98 -6.73
CA TYR A 224 -0.37 -14.35 -5.75
C TYR A 224 -0.33 -15.86 -5.48
N THR A 225 -0.28 -16.68 -6.54
CA THR A 225 -0.25 -18.14 -6.39
C THR A 225 1.11 -18.69 -5.96
N GLU A 226 2.22 -18.04 -6.35
CA GLU A 226 3.57 -18.53 -6.05
C GLU A 226 4.09 -18.11 -4.65
N TYR A 227 3.72 -16.92 -4.19
CA TYR A 227 4.27 -16.30 -2.98
C TYR A 227 3.20 -15.79 -2.01
N GLY A 228 1.91 -15.89 -2.35
CA GLY A 228 0.83 -15.43 -1.49
C GLY A 228 0.69 -13.91 -1.41
N ILE A 229 1.17 -13.17 -2.42
CA ILE A 229 1.13 -11.71 -2.47
C ILE A 229 -0.30 -11.22 -2.68
N LYS A 230 -0.99 -10.90 -1.58
CA LYS A 230 -2.42 -10.56 -1.62
C LYS A 230 -2.70 -9.16 -2.16
N GLN A 231 -1.92 -8.16 -1.73
CA GLN A 231 -2.17 -6.74 -2.00
C GLN A 231 -1.17 -6.17 -2.99
N VAL A 232 -1.66 -5.52 -4.05
CA VAL A 232 -0.81 -4.83 -5.03
C VAL A 232 -1.20 -3.37 -5.27
N LEU A 233 -0.23 -2.54 -5.65
CA LEU A 233 -0.46 -1.15 -6.06
C LEU A 233 -1.05 -1.10 -7.47
N ASN A 234 -2.03 -0.22 -7.65
CA ASN A 234 -2.71 0.00 -8.91
C ASN A 234 -2.70 1.49 -9.28
N ILE A 235 -2.44 1.81 -10.55
CA ILE A 235 -2.15 3.18 -11.01
C ILE A 235 -2.98 3.63 -12.21
N ASN A 236 -3.73 2.72 -12.85
CA ASN A 236 -4.53 3.06 -14.03
C ASN A 236 -5.97 2.50 -13.92
N PRO A 237 -6.97 3.20 -14.50
CA PRO A 237 -8.38 2.79 -14.40
C PRO A 237 -8.68 1.39 -14.98
N GLY A 238 -7.96 0.98 -16.02
CA GLY A 238 -8.18 -0.31 -16.69
C GLY A 238 -7.83 -1.50 -15.80
N SER A 239 -6.63 -1.50 -15.21
CA SER A 239 -6.24 -2.53 -14.24
C SER A 239 -7.01 -2.44 -12.93
N VAL A 240 -7.49 -1.24 -12.54
CA VAL A 240 -8.43 -1.10 -11.41
C VAL A 240 -9.74 -1.85 -11.69
N LEU A 241 -10.32 -1.67 -12.89
CA LEU A 241 -11.53 -2.40 -13.28
C LEU A 241 -11.28 -3.91 -13.37
N VAL A 242 -10.14 -4.34 -13.93
CA VAL A 242 -9.75 -5.75 -13.96
C VAL A 242 -9.65 -6.34 -12.55
N GLY A 243 -9.02 -5.64 -11.61
CA GLY A 243 -8.97 -6.06 -10.21
C GLY A 243 -10.35 -6.19 -9.57
N TYR A 244 -11.27 -5.26 -9.86
CA TYR A 244 -12.67 -5.36 -9.43
C TYR A 244 -13.36 -6.59 -10.00
N MET A 245 -13.18 -6.89 -11.29
CA MET A 245 -13.78 -8.06 -11.93
C MET A 245 -13.21 -9.38 -11.39
N MET A 246 -11.89 -9.48 -11.25
CA MET A 246 -11.22 -10.66 -10.67
C MET A 246 -11.72 -10.96 -9.26
N HIS A 247 -11.86 -9.92 -8.42
CA HIS A 247 -12.43 -10.08 -7.10
C HIS A 247 -13.90 -10.50 -7.17
N LYS A 248 -14.72 -9.86 -8.00
CA LYS A 248 -16.13 -10.24 -8.16
C LYS A 248 -16.31 -11.69 -8.63
N LEU A 249 -15.40 -12.19 -9.46
CA LEU A 249 -15.38 -13.59 -9.93
C LEU A 249 -14.96 -14.60 -8.84
N GLY A 250 -14.43 -14.14 -7.71
CA GLY A 250 -14.14 -14.98 -6.55
C GLY A 250 -12.66 -15.07 -6.16
N ILE A 251 -11.75 -14.40 -6.87
CA ILE A 251 -10.32 -14.37 -6.49
C ILE A 251 -10.14 -13.44 -5.29
N ASP A 252 -9.55 -13.92 -4.20
CA ASP A 252 -9.39 -13.17 -2.94
C ASP A 252 -8.22 -12.17 -2.97
N MET A 253 -8.14 -11.45 -4.09
CA MET A 253 -7.18 -10.40 -4.33
C MET A 253 -7.57 -9.09 -3.70
N GLU A 254 -6.56 -8.28 -3.43
CA GLU A 254 -6.70 -6.92 -2.91
C GLU A 254 -5.75 -5.99 -3.68
N PHE A 255 -6.12 -4.72 -3.79
CA PHE A 255 -5.25 -3.68 -4.31
C PHE A 255 -5.44 -2.36 -3.58
N LYS A 256 -4.42 -1.51 -3.69
CA LYS A 256 -4.55 -0.08 -3.34
C LYS A 256 -4.39 0.78 -4.59
N ILE A 257 -5.00 1.95 -4.56
CA ILE A 257 -4.84 2.97 -5.60
C ILE A 257 -3.65 3.87 -5.24
N SER A 258 -2.84 4.21 -6.24
CA SER A 258 -1.72 5.15 -6.10
C SER A 258 -2.18 6.61 -6.13
N VAL A 259 -1.37 7.47 -5.51
CA VAL A 259 -1.51 8.93 -5.61
C VAL A 259 -1.52 9.42 -7.05
N TYR A 260 -0.74 8.76 -7.92
CA TYR A 260 -0.63 9.11 -9.35
C TYR A 260 -1.92 8.90 -10.15
N MET A 261 -2.92 8.21 -9.59
CA MET A 261 -4.24 8.09 -10.21
C MET A 261 -5.07 9.39 -10.13
N GLY A 262 -4.65 10.37 -9.32
CA GLY A 262 -5.24 11.72 -9.35
C GLY A 262 -6.62 11.83 -8.69
N ASN A 263 -6.82 11.17 -7.54
CA ASN A 263 -8.03 11.34 -6.74
C ASN A 263 -7.98 12.64 -5.94
N ASP A 264 -8.22 13.75 -6.63
CA ASP A 264 -7.90 15.10 -6.13
C ASP A 264 -9.07 15.82 -5.41
N ASN A 265 -10.29 15.27 -5.45
CA ASN A 265 -11.49 15.94 -4.92
C ASN A 265 -12.61 14.94 -4.58
N PRO A 266 -13.64 15.37 -3.82
CA PRO A 266 -14.73 14.48 -3.40
C PRO A 266 -15.50 13.80 -4.54
N TYR A 267 -15.58 14.43 -5.72
CA TYR A 267 -16.26 13.83 -6.87
C TYR A 267 -15.44 12.71 -7.51
N ALA A 268 -14.11 12.84 -7.54
CA ALA A 268 -13.22 11.75 -7.94
C ALA A 268 -13.33 10.57 -6.97
N SER A 269 -13.46 10.86 -5.67
CA SER A 269 -13.73 9.83 -4.66
C SER A 269 -15.09 9.19 -4.80
N LEU A 270 -16.13 9.97 -5.07
CA LEU A 270 -17.45 9.43 -5.38
C LEU A 270 -17.39 8.50 -6.60
N TRP A 271 -16.73 8.89 -7.68
CA TRP A 271 -16.56 8.06 -8.87
C TRP A 271 -15.85 6.74 -8.58
N THR A 272 -14.72 6.81 -7.89
CA THR A 272 -13.94 5.62 -7.51
C THR A 272 -14.76 4.67 -6.63
N LEU A 273 -15.43 5.20 -5.60
CA LEU A 273 -16.20 4.39 -4.65
C LEU A 273 -17.50 3.85 -5.25
N MET A 274 -18.15 4.57 -6.18
CA MET A 274 -19.30 4.04 -6.93
C MET A 274 -18.88 2.83 -7.76
N THR A 275 -17.73 2.90 -8.42
CA THR A 275 -17.19 1.77 -9.20
C THR A 275 -16.90 0.57 -8.28
N ALA A 276 -16.27 0.79 -7.13
CA ALA A 276 -16.09 -0.25 -6.12
C ALA A 276 -17.43 -0.87 -5.69
N LYS A 277 -18.48 -0.06 -5.52
CA LYS A 277 -19.81 -0.53 -5.12
C LYS A 277 -20.47 -1.40 -6.19
N LEU A 278 -20.38 -1.02 -7.47
CA LEU A 278 -20.93 -1.80 -8.59
C LEU A 278 -20.35 -3.23 -8.64
N PHE A 279 -19.06 -3.37 -8.32
CA PHE A 279 -18.35 -4.64 -8.39
C PHE A 279 -18.15 -5.33 -7.03
N SER A 280 -18.66 -4.77 -5.93
CA SER A 280 -18.61 -5.42 -4.62
C SER A 280 -19.30 -6.79 -4.63
N ARG A 281 -18.84 -7.66 -3.73
CA ARG A 281 -19.44 -8.97 -3.48
C ARG A 281 -20.64 -8.84 -2.53
N ASP A 282 -21.45 -9.88 -2.47
CA ASP A 282 -22.67 -9.92 -1.63
C ASP A 282 -22.35 -9.89 -0.12
N ASP A 283 -21.14 -10.30 0.26
CA ASP A 283 -20.61 -10.17 1.64
C ASP A 283 -20.17 -8.74 1.99
N GLY A 284 -20.29 -7.79 1.04
CA GLY A 284 -19.95 -6.39 1.21
C GLY A 284 -18.47 -6.06 0.95
N THR A 285 -17.63 -7.03 0.57
CA THR A 285 -16.21 -6.77 0.34
C THR A 285 -15.94 -6.13 -1.02
N SER A 286 -14.77 -5.49 -1.11
CA SER A 286 -14.19 -4.92 -2.32
C SER A 286 -12.69 -5.22 -2.32
N PRO A 287 -12.06 -5.42 -3.49
CA PRO A 287 -10.61 -5.59 -3.56
C PRO A 287 -9.85 -4.28 -3.30
N LEU A 288 -10.48 -3.12 -3.48
CA LEU A 288 -9.87 -1.85 -3.08
C LEU A 288 -9.77 -1.82 -1.54
N ILE A 289 -8.56 -1.90 -0.99
CA ILE A 289 -8.32 -1.86 0.47
C ILE A 289 -7.57 -0.62 0.94
N GLY A 290 -6.93 0.10 0.02
CA GLY A 290 -6.14 1.29 0.28
C GLY A 290 -6.45 2.35 -0.77
N TYR A 291 -6.95 3.49 -0.32
CA TYR A 291 -7.42 4.56 -1.17
C TYR A 291 -6.58 5.80 -0.92
N ASN A 292 -5.53 5.94 -1.72
CA ASN A 292 -4.61 7.04 -1.62
C ASN A 292 -5.19 8.27 -2.31
N LEU A 293 -5.43 9.31 -1.52
CA LEU A 293 -5.86 10.60 -2.03
C LEU A 293 -4.65 11.39 -2.52
N SER A 294 -4.90 12.34 -3.40
CA SER A 294 -3.85 13.21 -3.93
C SER A 294 -3.24 14.11 -2.85
N ASN A 295 -2.00 14.54 -3.06
CA ASN A 295 -1.29 15.39 -2.11
C ASN A 295 -1.90 16.81 -2.02
N SER A 296 -2.81 17.17 -2.92
CA SER A 296 -3.55 18.45 -2.96
C SER A 296 -4.83 18.47 -2.13
N VAL A 297 -5.35 17.32 -1.69
CA VAL A 297 -6.61 17.25 -0.93
C VAL A 297 -6.44 17.90 0.44
N ASN A 298 -7.52 18.42 1.01
CA ASN A 298 -7.59 18.94 2.38
C ASN A 298 -8.50 18.06 3.27
N ASN A 299 -8.64 18.42 4.55
CA ASN A 299 -9.50 17.72 5.52
C ASN A 299 -10.96 17.61 5.06
N GLU A 300 -11.55 18.68 4.52
CA GLU A 300 -12.92 18.64 3.97
C GLU A 300 -13.07 17.57 2.87
N THR A 301 -12.07 17.44 2.00
CA THR A 301 -12.08 16.40 0.97
C THR A 301 -12.03 15.00 1.57
N ILE A 302 -11.19 14.80 2.60
CA ILE A 302 -11.08 13.53 3.31
C ILE A 302 -12.42 13.17 4.00
N GLU A 303 -13.04 14.13 4.68
CA GLU A 303 -14.34 13.97 5.37
C GLU A 303 -15.46 13.62 4.38
N LEU A 304 -15.56 14.31 3.24
CA LEU A 304 -16.57 14.03 2.21
C LEU A 304 -16.36 12.67 1.53
N SER A 305 -15.10 12.27 1.36
CA SER A 305 -14.73 10.93 0.90
C SER A 305 -15.11 9.86 1.93
N ALA A 306 -14.86 10.12 3.21
CA ALA A 306 -15.27 9.24 4.30
C ALA A 306 -16.79 9.11 4.40
N HIS A 307 -17.54 10.21 4.19
CA HIS A 307 -19.00 10.21 4.13
C HIS A 307 -19.51 9.27 3.02
N THR A 308 -18.96 9.40 1.81
CA THR A 308 -19.33 8.54 0.67
C THR A 308 -18.98 7.07 0.94
N ARG A 309 -17.76 6.83 1.43
CA ARG A 309 -17.27 5.49 1.79
C ARG A 309 -18.20 4.82 2.80
N LYS A 310 -18.60 5.54 3.84
CA LYS A 310 -19.54 5.05 4.86
C LYS A 310 -20.91 4.74 4.27
N ALA A 311 -21.45 5.63 3.44
CA ALA A 311 -22.75 5.44 2.78
C ALA A 311 -22.80 4.18 1.90
N PHE A 312 -21.66 3.76 1.34
CA PHE A 312 -21.56 2.53 0.53
C PHE A 312 -21.22 1.26 1.33
N GLY A 313 -21.01 1.38 2.64
CA GLY A 313 -20.70 0.26 3.53
C GLY A 313 -19.21 -0.12 3.54
N PHE A 314 -18.32 0.80 3.15
CA PHE A 314 -16.89 0.53 3.00
C PHE A 314 -16.03 1.10 4.13
N GLU A 315 -16.62 1.58 5.23
CA GLU A 315 -15.89 2.22 6.34
C GLU A 315 -14.75 1.34 6.89
N ASP A 316 -15.00 0.03 7.05
CA ASP A 316 -14.02 -0.94 7.54
C ASP A 316 -13.26 -1.69 6.42
N VAL A 317 -13.63 -1.45 5.16
CA VAL A 317 -13.06 -2.16 3.98
C VAL A 317 -11.99 -1.31 3.29
N ILE A 318 -12.32 -0.05 2.99
CA ILE A 318 -11.47 0.86 2.22
C ILE A 318 -10.82 1.86 3.16
N ARG A 319 -9.51 1.74 3.35
CA ARG A 319 -8.76 2.72 4.14
C ARG A 319 -8.42 3.95 3.34
N ILE A 320 -8.71 5.11 3.89
CA ILE A 320 -8.21 6.36 3.33
C ILE A 320 -6.75 6.47 3.72
N GLU A 321 -5.86 6.56 2.74
CA GLU A 321 -4.43 6.73 3.00
C GLU A 321 -4.09 8.21 2.80
N HIS A 322 -3.61 8.83 3.88
CA HIS A 322 -3.30 10.25 3.95
C HIS A 322 -1.78 10.43 4.08
N HIS A 323 -1.16 11.07 3.08
CA HIS A 323 0.26 11.42 3.17
C HIS A 323 0.46 12.50 4.23
N ILE A 324 1.25 12.16 5.25
CA ILE A 324 1.65 13.07 6.32
C ILE A 324 2.94 13.78 5.94
N THR A 325 3.92 13.00 5.49
CA THR A 325 5.18 13.49 4.93
C THR A 325 5.39 12.89 3.55
N GLU A 326 6.11 13.62 2.72
CA GLU A 326 6.38 13.24 1.34
C GLU A 326 7.88 13.29 1.03
N THR A 327 8.36 12.57 0.00
CA THR A 327 9.76 12.70 -0.40
C THR A 327 10.11 14.16 -0.67
N TYR A 328 11.30 14.58 -0.27
CA TYR A 328 11.69 15.99 -0.33
C TYR A 328 11.75 16.54 -1.76
N LYS A 329 12.11 15.69 -2.72
CA LYS A 329 12.26 16.06 -4.13
C LYS A 329 11.18 15.43 -5.02
N SER A 330 10.94 16.11 -6.14
CA SER A 330 10.34 15.54 -7.37
C SER A 330 8.86 15.12 -7.35
N ILE A 331 8.12 15.31 -6.25
CA ILE A 331 6.67 15.02 -6.20
C ILE A 331 5.79 16.16 -5.66
N VAL A 332 6.21 16.87 -4.60
CA VAL A 332 5.45 17.99 -4.01
C VAL A 332 6.32 19.20 -3.72
N ARG A 333 5.66 20.35 -3.48
CA ARG A 333 6.31 21.54 -2.94
C ARG A 333 6.58 21.35 -1.46
N GLN A 334 7.77 21.77 -1.02
CA GLN A 334 8.20 21.72 0.38
C GLN A 334 8.04 23.09 1.07
N PRO A 335 7.85 23.15 2.39
CA PRO A 335 7.68 22.02 3.32
C PRO A 335 6.31 21.33 3.12
N TYR A 336 6.31 19.99 3.10
CA TYR A 336 5.09 19.17 3.08
C TYR A 336 5.01 18.35 4.36
N ASP A 337 4.22 18.84 5.31
CA ASP A 337 3.97 18.20 6.60
C ASP A 337 2.51 18.42 7.00
N ARG A 338 1.76 17.33 7.11
CA ARG A 338 0.31 17.34 7.34
C ARG A 338 -0.07 16.63 8.63
N LEU A 339 0.83 16.59 9.60
CA LEU A 339 0.58 15.96 10.88
C LEU A 339 -0.59 16.62 11.63
N ASP A 340 -0.65 17.94 11.66
CA ASP A 340 -1.75 18.66 12.32
C ASP A 340 -3.10 18.35 11.65
N GLU A 341 -3.12 18.25 10.32
CA GLU A 341 -4.32 17.88 9.56
C GLU A 341 -4.83 16.48 9.96
N LEU A 342 -3.93 15.51 10.14
CA LEU A 342 -4.29 14.17 10.62
C LEU A 342 -4.86 14.20 12.03
N VAL A 343 -4.27 14.99 12.94
CA VAL A 343 -4.74 15.11 14.33
C VAL A 343 -6.17 15.65 14.37
N GLU A 344 -6.52 16.59 13.51
CA GLU A 344 -7.89 17.12 13.37
C GLU A 344 -8.91 16.07 12.89
N LEU A 345 -8.48 15.04 12.14
CA LEU A 345 -9.35 14.01 11.58
C LEU A 345 -9.51 12.77 12.49
N ALA A 346 -8.55 12.55 13.39
CA ALA A 346 -8.37 11.28 14.10
C ALA A 346 -9.49 10.94 15.10
N ASP A 347 -10.37 11.87 15.45
CA ASP A 347 -11.49 11.63 16.37
C ASP A 347 -12.82 11.30 15.66
N HIS A 348 -12.93 11.49 14.34
CA HIS A 348 -14.20 11.33 13.62
C HIS A 348 -14.08 10.66 12.23
N VAL A 349 -12.88 10.50 11.67
CA VAL A 349 -12.66 9.75 10.42
C VAL A 349 -12.04 8.38 10.72
N LYS A 350 -12.84 7.33 10.60
CA LYS A 350 -12.40 5.93 10.84
C LYS A 350 -11.49 5.40 9.73
N ASN A 351 -10.71 4.37 10.05
CA ASN A 351 -9.93 3.58 9.08
C ASN A 351 -9.13 4.48 8.13
N ILE A 352 -8.28 5.33 8.72
CA ILE A 352 -7.32 6.20 8.03
C ILE A 352 -5.90 5.68 8.26
N SER A 353 -5.04 5.85 7.26
CA SER A 353 -3.61 5.55 7.35
C SER A 353 -2.83 6.86 7.36
N ALA A 354 -1.90 6.98 8.29
CA ALA A 354 -0.88 8.01 8.30
C ALA A 354 0.34 7.51 7.53
N LYS A 355 0.48 7.94 6.28
CA LYS A 355 1.47 7.45 5.33
C LYS A 355 2.67 8.38 5.24
N HIS A 356 3.87 7.79 5.33
CA HIS A 356 5.14 8.52 5.32
C HIS A 356 5.99 8.06 4.15
N GLU A 357 6.19 8.95 3.18
CA GLU A 357 7.03 8.72 2.00
C GLU A 357 8.44 9.32 2.16
N GLY A 358 8.60 10.29 3.07
CA GLY A 358 9.86 10.95 3.42
C GLY A 358 9.94 11.27 4.91
N ALA A 359 11.03 11.91 5.33
CA ALA A 359 11.19 12.38 6.71
C ALA A 359 10.31 13.63 6.98
N GLY A 360 10.37 14.15 8.21
CA GLY A 360 9.96 15.54 8.45
C GLY A 360 10.79 16.49 7.57
N PRO A 361 10.20 17.52 6.92
CA PRO A 361 10.92 18.41 6.00
C PRO A 361 12.18 19.06 6.61
N GLU A 362 12.17 19.33 7.90
CA GLU A 362 13.30 19.87 8.68
C GLU A 362 14.48 18.91 8.81
N ILE A 363 14.24 17.59 8.73
CA ILE A 363 15.28 16.56 8.71
C ILE A 363 15.72 16.31 7.27
N ASP A 364 14.76 16.07 6.37
CA ASP A 364 15.04 15.65 5.00
C ASP A 364 15.84 16.71 4.22
N SER A 365 15.48 17.99 4.39
CA SER A 365 16.17 19.14 3.77
C SER A 365 17.64 19.28 4.14
N GLN A 366 18.06 18.70 5.27
CA GLN A 366 19.42 18.79 5.79
C GLN A 366 20.27 17.57 5.45
N ARG A 367 19.70 16.54 4.82
CA ARG A 367 20.47 15.39 4.36
C ARG A 367 21.36 15.78 3.19
N ASP A 368 22.58 15.23 3.16
CA ASP A 368 23.45 15.33 1.98
C ASP A 368 22.78 14.70 0.74
N TYR A 369 21.92 13.70 0.98
CA TYR A 369 21.10 13.04 -0.02
C TYR A 369 19.64 13.03 0.42
N PRO A 370 18.89 14.14 0.22
CA PRO A 370 17.47 14.21 0.55
C PRO A 370 16.68 13.17 -0.24
N SER A 371 15.58 12.70 0.35
CA SER A 371 14.70 11.72 -0.30
C SER A 371 14.13 12.25 -1.61
N ASP A 372 14.07 11.38 -2.61
CA ASP A 372 13.57 11.70 -3.94
C ASP A 372 12.65 10.56 -4.41
N ILE A 373 11.43 10.88 -4.85
CA ILE A 373 10.51 9.87 -5.38
C ILE A 373 11.11 9.12 -6.58
N LEU A 374 12.05 9.74 -7.30
CA LEU A 374 12.69 9.13 -8.46
C LEU A 374 13.61 7.96 -8.07
N ASP A 375 14.08 7.88 -6.83
CA ASP A 375 14.86 6.73 -6.35
C ASP A 375 14.06 5.42 -6.40
N TYR A 376 12.74 5.49 -6.38
CA TYR A 376 11.86 4.32 -6.44
C TYR A 376 11.89 3.61 -7.80
N PHE A 377 12.43 4.28 -8.83
CA PHE A 377 12.53 3.78 -10.20
C PHE A 377 13.95 3.35 -10.57
N ARG A 378 14.92 3.51 -9.66
CA ARG A 378 16.30 3.08 -9.87
C ARG A 378 16.43 1.58 -9.72
N GLN A 379 17.24 0.97 -10.58
CA GLN A 379 17.56 -0.46 -10.49
C GLN A 379 18.52 -0.71 -9.32
N LYS A 380 18.40 -1.85 -8.64
CA LYS A 380 19.27 -2.19 -7.51
C LYS A 380 20.74 -2.20 -7.91
N SER A 381 21.08 -2.71 -9.09
CA SER A 381 22.46 -2.76 -9.58
C SER A 381 23.09 -1.38 -9.70
N GLU A 382 22.34 -0.40 -10.20
CA GLU A 382 22.78 0.99 -10.34
C GLU A 382 22.95 1.68 -8.98
N ILE A 383 22.05 1.43 -8.02
CA ILE A 383 22.17 1.92 -6.65
C ILE A 383 23.42 1.34 -5.96
N ILE A 384 23.75 0.08 -6.22
CA ILE A 384 24.98 -0.56 -5.70
C ILE A 384 26.22 0.06 -6.34
N GLU A 385 26.24 0.21 -7.66
CA GLU A 385 27.37 0.77 -8.41
C GLU A 385 27.68 2.23 -8.03
N SER A 386 26.63 3.04 -7.82
CA SER A 386 26.75 4.42 -7.35
C SER A 386 27.13 4.55 -5.87
N GLY A 387 27.05 3.46 -5.10
CA GLY A 387 27.33 3.45 -3.66
C GLY A 387 26.24 4.13 -2.82
N ASP A 388 25.02 4.23 -3.34
CA ASP A 388 23.92 4.98 -2.71
C ASP A 388 23.12 4.17 -1.68
N ILE A 389 23.31 2.84 -1.58
CA ILE A 389 22.60 1.97 -0.62
C ILE A 389 22.56 2.55 0.81
N PRO A 390 23.68 3.03 1.41
CA PRO A 390 23.65 3.57 2.78
C PRO A 390 22.84 4.87 2.90
N LYS A 391 22.81 5.69 1.85
CA LYS A 391 22.05 6.96 1.81
C LYS A 391 20.55 6.66 1.77
N LEU A 392 20.14 5.73 0.91
CA LEU A 392 18.74 5.32 0.80
C LEU A 392 18.26 4.60 2.07
N LEU A 393 19.11 3.80 2.72
CA LEU A 393 18.80 3.24 4.04
C LEU A 393 18.59 4.35 5.09
N ARG A 394 19.43 5.39 5.11
CA ARG A 394 19.22 6.52 6.02
C ARG A 394 17.89 7.23 5.75
N ASN A 395 17.57 7.47 4.48
CA ASN A 395 16.28 8.06 4.10
C ASN A 395 15.10 7.17 4.54
N TYR A 396 15.23 5.84 4.42
CA TYR A 396 14.24 4.90 4.93
C TYR A 396 14.06 4.99 6.45
N LEU A 397 15.16 4.99 7.21
CA LEU A 397 15.11 5.12 8.68
C LEU A 397 14.57 6.49 9.13
N ASP A 398 14.75 7.55 8.34
CA ASP A 398 14.13 8.84 8.65
C ASP A 398 12.59 8.81 8.51
N LYS A 399 12.04 7.91 7.68
CA LYS A 399 10.58 7.68 7.64
C LYS A 399 10.10 7.02 8.93
N HIS A 400 10.91 6.13 9.51
CA HIS A 400 10.60 5.52 10.81
C HIS A 400 10.55 6.58 11.93
N ASP A 401 11.46 7.55 11.90
CA ASP A 401 11.41 8.71 12.80
C ASP A 401 10.12 9.52 12.61
N ALA A 402 9.71 9.75 11.35
CA ALA A 402 8.46 10.44 11.03
C ALA A 402 7.20 9.68 11.50
N VAL A 403 7.18 8.34 11.37
CA VAL A 403 6.12 7.48 11.92
C VAL A 403 5.99 7.65 13.43
N ASN A 404 7.12 7.65 14.14
CA ASN A 404 7.12 7.75 15.60
C ASN A 404 6.78 9.17 16.08
N ARG A 405 7.10 10.20 15.29
CA ARG A 405 6.58 11.56 15.49
C ARG A 405 5.05 11.58 15.41
N THR A 406 4.47 10.92 14.43
CA THR A 406 3.02 10.80 14.28
C THR A 406 2.38 10.02 15.44
N ALA A 407 2.95 8.87 15.83
CA ALA A 407 2.44 8.08 16.94
C ALA A 407 2.47 8.85 18.28
N ARG A 408 3.53 9.64 18.50
CA ARG A 408 3.64 10.56 19.64
C ARG A 408 2.51 11.59 19.62
N ALA A 409 2.32 12.30 18.51
CA ALA A 409 1.30 13.34 18.40
C ALA A 409 -0.12 12.79 18.61
N LEU A 410 -0.43 11.60 18.07
CA LEU A 410 -1.68 10.91 18.34
C LEU A 410 -1.83 10.59 19.84
N THR A 411 -0.78 10.05 20.46
CA THR A 411 -0.78 9.73 21.90
C THR A 411 -1.01 10.95 22.77
N GLU A 412 -0.31 12.06 22.48
CA GLU A 412 -0.41 13.33 23.22
C GLU A 412 -1.83 13.92 23.18
N ASN A 413 -2.58 13.64 22.11
CA ASN A 413 -3.96 14.06 21.92
C ASN A 413 -5.00 13.01 22.36
N GLY A 414 -4.59 11.90 22.99
CA GLY A 414 -5.51 10.84 23.43
C GLY A 414 -6.06 9.96 22.30
N PHE A 415 -5.45 10.03 21.11
CA PHE A 415 -5.78 9.18 19.98
C PHE A 415 -4.95 7.90 19.97
N THR A 416 -5.44 6.90 19.25
CA THR A 416 -4.82 5.57 19.16
C THR A 416 -4.38 5.28 17.73
N PHE A 417 -3.59 4.23 17.58
CA PHE A 417 -2.91 3.89 16.35
C PHE A 417 -2.80 2.38 16.16
N ILE A 418 -2.54 1.96 14.93
CA ILE A 418 -2.25 0.57 14.58
C ILE A 418 -0.78 0.47 14.19
N ALA A 419 0.01 -0.11 15.10
CA ALA A 419 1.40 -0.53 14.90
C ALA A 419 1.46 -2.03 14.53
N ALA A 420 2.66 -2.58 14.35
CA ALA A 420 2.87 -4.02 14.13
C ALA A 420 2.36 -4.84 15.33
N LYS A 421 1.22 -5.51 15.16
CA LYS A 421 0.40 -6.00 16.28
C LYS A 421 1.05 -7.11 17.08
N ASN A 422 1.86 -7.94 16.43
CA ASN A 422 2.58 -9.01 17.13
C ASN A 422 3.82 -8.51 17.87
N LEU A 423 4.31 -7.30 17.57
CA LEU A 423 5.48 -6.71 18.22
C LEU A 423 5.09 -5.87 19.43
N HIS A 424 3.99 -5.11 19.33
CA HIS A 424 3.59 -4.14 20.35
C HIS A 424 2.34 -4.61 21.09
N LYS A 425 2.54 -5.30 22.23
CA LYS A 425 1.44 -5.82 23.06
C LYS A 425 0.55 -4.70 23.58
N LYS A 426 -0.76 -4.96 23.61
CA LYS A 426 -1.78 -4.08 24.19
C LYS A 426 -1.91 -4.25 25.69
#